data_AF-A0A3B0BPR3-F1
#
_entry.id   AF-A0A3B0BPR3-F1
#
_cell.length_a   1.000
_cell.length_b   1.000
_cell.length_c   1.000
_cell.angle_alpha   90.00
_cell.angle_beta   90.00
_cell.angle_gamma   90.00
#
_symmetry.space_group_name_H-M   'P 1'
#
loop_
_entity.id
_entity.type
_entity.pdbx_description
1 polymer ?
#
loop_
_entity_poly.entity_id
_entity_poly.type
_entity_poly.pdbx_seq_one_letter_code
_entity_poly.pdbx_strand_id
1 'polypeptide(L)'
;MPRLFTAAEVATAIGCSEWWVKEQARQHRIPFTRLGGAYRFTADHFAEIIRLFEERPPTLRAAVSVQMAPARPARCERTVPASVLLRPKRPRRAVEPPHGDAAA
;
A
#
# COMPACT_ATOMS: atom_id res chain seq x y z
N MET A 1 5.86 9.46 30.16
CA MET A 1 5.11 8.61 29.21
C MET A 1 4.76 9.47 28.00
N PRO A 2 5.13 9.07 26.76
CA PRO A 2 4.87 9.89 25.57
C PRO A 2 3.37 9.95 25.25
N ARG A 3 2.87 11.12 24.86
CA ARG A 3 1.49 11.27 24.37
C ARG A 3 1.35 10.60 23.01
N LEU A 4 0.26 9.87 22.83
CA LEU A 4 -0.08 9.19 21.59
C LEU A 4 -1.21 9.92 20.87
N PHE A 5 -1.00 10.19 19.59
CA PHE A 5 -1.95 10.80 18.68
C PHE A 5 -2.62 9.74 17.80
N THR A 6 -3.87 9.99 17.46
CA THR A 6 -4.65 9.22 16.47
C THR A 6 -4.30 9.66 15.05
N ALA A 7 -4.67 8.85 14.06
CA ALA A 7 -4.52 9.24 12.66
C ALA A 7 -5.29 10.53 12.31
N ALA A 8 -6.45 10.75 12.92
CA ALA A 8 -7.26 11.95 12.71
C ALA A 8 -6.54 13.21 13.24
N GLU A 9 -6.00 13.16 14.46
CA GLU A 9 -5.25 14.28 15.05
C GLU A 9 -4.02 14.64 14.20
N VAL A 10 -3.28 13.63 13.70
CA VAL A 10 -2.14 13.84 12.81
C VAL A 10 -2.58 14.46 11.49
N ALA A 11 -3.67 13.96 10.90
CA ALA A 11 -4.21 14.47 9.65
C ALA A 11 -4.61 15.94 9.77
N THR A 12 -5.29 16.31 10.85
CA THR A 12 -5.64 17.71 11.15
C THR A 12 -4.40 18.58 11.32
N ALA A 13 -3.36 18.09 12.01
CA ALA A 13 -2.14 18.87 12.24
C ALA A 13 -1.32 19.12 10.96
N ILE A 14 -1.33 18.18 10.00
CA ILE A 14 -0.60 18.31 8.72
C ILE A 14 -1.49 18.97 7.64
N GLY A 15 -2.81 19.00 7.81
CA GLY A 15 -3.76 19.49 6.80
C GLY A 15 -4.05 18.46 5.70
N CYS A 16 -4.01 17.16 6.03
CA CYS A 16 -4.25 16.04 5.11
C CYS A 16 -5.50 15.25 5.51
N SER A 17 -5.92 14.28 4.69
CA SER A 17 -7.04 13.40 5.04
C SER A 17 -6.61 12.27 5.99
N GLU A 18 -7.50 11.86 6.91
CA GLU A 18 -7.24 10.73 7.82
C GLU A 18 -6.95 9.45 7.04
N TRP A 19 -7.68 9.23 5.94
CA TRP A 19 -7.47 8.07 5.06
C TRP A 19 -6.04 8.04 4.53
N TRP A 20 -5.49 9.18 4.10
CA TRP A 20 -4.11 9.24 3.61
C TRP A 20 -3.12 8.80 4.69
N VAL A 21 -3.27 9.28 5.93
CA VAL A 21 -2.40 8.91 7.06
C VAL A 21 -2.47 7.41 7.32
N LYS A 22 -3.69 6.85 7.34
CA LYS A 22 -3.90 5.39 7.53
C LYS A 22 -3.34 4.59 6.37
N GLU A 23 -3.43 5.10 5.15
CA GLU A 23 -2.89 4.46 3.97
C GLU A 23 -1.36 4.47 3.98
N GLN A 24 -0.71 5.59 4.34
CA GLN A 24 0.75 5.63 4.49
C GLN A 24 1.23 4.65 5.57
N ALA A 25 0.52 4.57 6.71
CA ALA A 25 0.84 3.61 7.77
C ALA A 25 0.63 2.16 7.30
N ARG A 26 -0.45 1.87 6.57
CA ARG A 26 -0.74 0.54 5.98
C ARG A 26 0.35 0.09 5.01
N GLN A 27 0.90 1.02 4.23
CA GLN A 27 2.00 0.77 3.29
C GLN A 27 3.39 0.86 3.95
N HIS A 28 3.46 1.08 5.27
CA HIS A 28 4.69 1.21 6.05
C HIS A 28 5.62 2.34 5.54
N ARG A 29 5.04 3.41 5.01
CA ARG A 29 5.77 4.58 4.48
C ARG A 29 6.06 5.65 5.52
N ILE A 30 5.31 5.65 6.62
CA ILE A 30 5.50 6.56 7.76
C ILE A 30 5.67 5.76 9.05
N PRO A 31 6.38 6.30 10.04
CA PRO A 31 6.51 5.68 11.35
C PRO A 31 5.18 5.67 12.11
N PHE A 32 4.88 4.57 12.80
CA PHE A 32 3.69 4.40 13.62
C PHE A 32 3.92 3.40 14.75
N THR A 33 3.09 3.44 15.78
CA THR A 33 2.96 2.39 16.79
C THR A 33 1.62 1.70 16.61
N ARG A 34 1.60 0.37 16.61
CA ARG A 34 0.36 -0.42 16.56
C ARG A 34 -0.09 -0.79 17.97
N LEU A 35 -1.20 -0.21 18.43
CA LEU A 35 -1.74 -0.43 19.76
C LEU A 35 -3.25 -0.71 19.68
N GLY A 36 -3.69 -1.83 20.26
CA GLY A 36 -5.11 -2.23 20.24
C GLY A 36 -5.69 -2.34 18.82
N GLY A 37 -4.86 -2.70 17.83
CA GLY A 37 -5.27 -2.77 16.42
C GLY A 37 -5.35 -1.42 15.69
N ALA A 38 -5.13 -0.29 16.37
CA ALA A 38 -5.13 1.04 15.78
C ALA A 38 -3.71 1.57 15.56
N TYR A 39 -3.57 2.48 14.57
CA TYR A 39 -2.35 3.25 14.37
C TYR A 39 -2.29 4.42 15.34
N ARG A 40 -1.16 4.57 16.02
CA ARG A 40 -0.86 5.65 16.95
C ARG A 40 0.47 6.30 16.60
N PHE A 41 0.60 7.58 16.91
CA PHE A 41 1.75 8.39 16.54
C PHE A 41 2.29 9.12 17.77
N THR A 42 3.59 9.28 17.86
CA THR A 42 4.25 10.14 18.85
C THR A 42 4.62 11.47 18.20
N ALA A 43 5.10 12.43 19.00
CA ALA A 43 5.66 13.66 18.47
C ALA A 43 6.89 13.41 17.58
N ASP A 44 7.70 12.39 17.91
CA ASP A 44 8.86 12.01 17.09
C ASP A 44 8.44 11.47 15.72
N HIS A 45 7.41 10.61 15.69
CA HIS A 45 6.84 10.15 14.41
C HIS A 45 6.35 11.33 13.57
N PHE A 46 5.73 12.33 14.19
CA PHE A 46 5.27 13.53 13.49
C PHE A 46 6.42 14.31 12.85
N ALA A 47 7.51 14.53 13.61
CA ALA A 47 8.70 15.21 13.10
C ALA A 47 9.35 14.44 11.95
N GLU A 48 9.38 13.11 12.02
CA GLU A 48 9.91 12.26 10.96
C GLU A 48 9.01 12.26 9.71
N ILE A 49 7.69 12.22 9.87
CA ILE A 49 6.74 12.37 8.76
C ILE A 49 7.01 13.68 8.00
N ILE A 50 7.14 14.80 8.72
CA ILE A 50 7.44 16.08 8.08
C ILE A 50 8.75 15.98 7.30
N ARG A 51 9.82 15.46 7.90
CA ARG A 51 11.13 15.31 7.23
C ARG A 51 11.08 14.42 5.98
N LEU A 52 10.26 13.38 5.98
CA LEU A 52 10.11 12.48 4.83
C LEU A 52 9.45 13.15 3.62
N PHE A 53 8.57 14.12 3.85
CA PHE A 53 7.81 14.81 2.81
C PHE A 53 8.21 16.29 2.63
N GLU A 54 9.26 16.74 3.32
CA GLU A 54 9.77 18.09 3.21
C GLU A 54 10.60 18.24 1.93
N GLU A 55 10.11 19.03 0.98
CA GLU A 55 10.92 19.50 -0.16
C GLU A 55 11.72 20.74 0.26
N ARG A 56 13.03 20.57 0.46
CA ARG A 56 13.92 21.69 0.77
C ARG A 56 14.41 22.36 -0.50
N PRO A 57 14.37 23.70 -0.59
CA PRO A 57 15.05 24.41 -1.67
C PRO A 57 16.52 23.97 -1.74
N PRO A 58 17.09 23.82 -2.95
CA PRO A 58 18.49 23.45 -3.10
C PRO A 58 19.35 24.56 -2.50
N THR A 59 19.76 24.37 -1.25
CA THR A 59 20.80 25.19 -0.63
C THR A 59 22.09 24.89 -1.40
N LEU A 60 22.75 25.92 -1.94
CA LEU A 60 24.02 25.83 -2.72
C LEU A 60 25.17 25.08 -2.00
N ARG A 61 24.97 24.63 -0.76
CA ARG A 61 25.85 23.74 -0.02
C ARG A 61 25.03 22.63 0.64
N ALA A 62 24.97 21.47 0.01
CA ALA A 62 25.24 20.16 0.63
C ALA A 62 24.69 19.05 -0.27
N ALA A 63 25.47 18.72 -1.29
CA ALA A 63 25.46 17.38 -1.86
C ALA A 63 26.06 16.42 -0.81
N VAL A 64 25.28 16.05 0.20
CA VAL A 64 25.49 14.81 0.96
C VAL A 64 24.13 14.20 1.22
N SER A 65 23.50 13.75 0.13
CA SER A 65 22.40 12.80 0.23
C SER A 65 22.99 11.47 0.72
N VAL A 66 23.00 11.25 2.03
CA VAL A 66 22.91 9.88 2.54
C VAL A 66 21.49 9.44 2.22
N GLN A 67 21.27 9.02 0.97
CA GLN A 67 20.14 8.17 0.66
C GLN A 67 20.36 6.92 1.50
N MET A 68 19.69 6.84 2.66
CA MET A 68 19.43 5.55 3.28
C MET A 68 18.62 4.78 2.26
N ALA A 69 19.32 3.99 1.44
CA ALA A 69 18.70 2.98 0.62
C ALA A 69 17.77 2.19 1.57
N PRO A 70 16.49 2.00 1.24
CA PRO A 70 15.66 1.13 2.04
C PRO A 70 16.35 -0.24 2.02
N ALA A 71 16.88 -0.66 3.16
CA ALA A 71 17.30 -2.03 3.35
C ALA A 71 16.09 -2.87 2.97
N ARG A 72 16.20 -3.62 1.86
CA ARG A 72 15.20 -4.60 1.45
C ARG A 72 14.87 -5.40 2.70
N PRO A 73 13.62 -5.37 3.22
CA PRO A 73 13.27 -6.33 4.24
C PRO A 73 13.50 -7.70 3.61
N ALA A 74 14.31 -8.53 4.28
CA ALA A 74 14.42 -9.94 3.93
C ALA A 74 13.00 -10.45 3.72
N ARG A 75 12.76 -10.96 2.52
CA ARG A 75 11.51 -11.58 2.09
C ARG A 75 11.08 -12.53 3.20
N CYS A 76 10.11 -12.11 4.02
CA CYS A 76 9.33 -13.05 4.78
C CYS A 76 8.58 -13.84 3.73
N GLU A 77 9.01 -15.09 3.50
CA GLU A 77 8.31 -16.06 2.68
C GLU A 77 6.92 -16.25 3.28
N ARG A 78 6.00 -15.41 2.83
CA ARG A 78 4.58 -15.64 2.98
C ARG A 78 4.29 -16.79 2.04
N THR A 79 4.23 -18.00 2.59
CA THR A 79 3.65 -19.16 1.91
C THR A 79 2.20 -18.81 1.63
N VAL A 80 1.96 -18.23 0.45
CA VAL A 80 0.62 -18.04 -0.10
C VAL A 80 0.11 -19.44 -0.47
N PRO A 81 -1.06 -19.90 0.00
CA PRO A 81 -1.70 -21.02 -0.65
C PRO A 81 -2.01 -20.58 -2.08
N ALA A 82 -1.56 -21.38 -3.06
CA ALA A 82 -1.73 -21.11 -4.47
C ALA A 82 -3.22 -20.85 -4.77
N SER A 83 -3.56 -19.58 -5.04
CA SER A 83 -4.89 -19.23 -5.53
C SER A 83 -5.07 -19.92 -6.88
N VAL A 84 -5.95 -20.93 -6.92
CA VAL A 84 -6.34 -21.67 -8.12
C VAL A 84 -6.85 -20.65 -9.15
N LEU A 85 -6.07 -20.44 -10.21
CA LEU A 85 -6.49 -19.62 -11.33
C LEU A 85 -7.65 -20.34 -12.04
N LEU A 86 -8.88 -19.90 -11.79
CA LEU A 86 -10.05 -20.36 -12.53
C LEU A 86 -9.93 -19.84 -13.97
N ARG A 87 -9.65 -20.75 -14.91
CA ARG A 87 -9.69 -20.45 -16.35
C ARG A 87 -11.14 -20.38 -16.82
N PRO A 88 -11.55 -19.32 -17.55
CA PRO A 88 -12.84 -19.30 -18.23
C PRO A 88 -12.92 -20.42 -19.27
N LYS A 89 -13.99 -21.22 -19.25
CA LYS A 89 -14.27 -22.21 -20.30
C LYS A 89 -14.66 -21.49 -21.58
N ARG A 90 -14.03 -21.85 -22.71
CA ARG A 90 -14.42 -21.34 -24.04
C ARG A 90 -15.79 -21.91 -24.42
N PRO A 91 -16.71 -21.09 -24.95
CA PRO A 91 -18.01 -21.58 -25.40
C PRO A 91 -17.82 -22.58 -26.54
N ARG A 92 -18.47 -23.74 -26.44
CA ARG A 92 -18.52 -24.72 -27.54
C ARG A 92 -19.35 -24.12 -28.67
N ARG A 93 -18.75 -23.97 -29.85
CA ARG A 93 -19.45 -23.62 -31.10
C ARG A 93 -20.49 -24.71 -31.35
N ALA A 94 -21.75 -24.34 -31.48
CA ALA A 94 -22.80 -25.28 -31.88
C ALA A 94 -22.44 -25.79 -33.29
N VAL A 95 -22.34 -27.11 -33.43
CA VAL A 95 -22.34 -27.77 -34.73
C VAL A 95 -23.79 -27.72 -35.20
N GLU A 96 -24.04 -26.95 -36.25
CA GLU A 96 -25.30 -27.00 -36.98
C GLU A 96 -25.42 -28.41 -37.60
N PRO A 97 -26.52 -29.15 -37.37
CA PRO A 97 -26.74 -30.41 -38.05
C PRO A 97 -26.96 -30.15 -39.55
N PRO A 98 -26.36 -30.95 -40.44
CA PRO A 98 -26.58 -30.80 -41.87
C PRO A 98 -28.04 -31.09 -42.21
N HIS A 99 -28.65 -30.14 -42.91
CA HIS A 99 -29.80 -30.35 -43.78
C HIS A 99 -29.47 -31.45 -44.79
N GLY A 100 -30.36 -32.45 -44.93
CA GLY A 100 -30.21 -33.48 -45.94
C GLY A 100 -31.41 -34.43 -45.99
N ASP A 101 -32.17 -34.30 -47.07
CA ASP A 101 -33.27 -35.13 -47.58
C ASP A 101 -33.18 -36.64 -47.34
N ALA A 102 -34.34 -37.30 -47.19
CA ALA A 102 -34.85 -38.29 -48.15
C ALA A 102 -36.03 -39.13 -47.61
N ALA A 103 -37.12 -39.13 -48.39
CA ALA A 103 -37.93 -40.28 -48.81
C ALA A 103 -38.40 -41.33 -47.78
N ALA A 104 -39.72 -41.43 -47.61
CA ALA A 104 -40.54 -42.60 -47.95
C ALA A 104 -42.03 -42.22 -47.97
#